data_AF-A0A366MH82-F1
#
_entry.id   AF-A0A366MH82-F1
#
_cell.length_a   1.000
_cell.length_b   1.000
_cell.length_c   1.000
_cell.angle_alpha   90.00
_cell.angle_beta   90.00
_cell.angle_gamma   90.00
#
_symmetry.space_group_name_H-M   'P 1'
#
loop_
_entity.id
_entity.type
_entity.pdbx_description
1 polymer ?
#
loop_
_entity_poly.entity_id
_entity_poly.type
_entity_poly.pdbx_seq_one_letter_code
_entity_poly.pdbx_strand_id
1 'polypeptide(L)'
;MVLSTMYPKYSVRKGGKTVIMEQKLLKRISHLLLDTARCVGCGICVDACPKEAISLGMVGASIRGAASGEAPISVDPAVCSYCGVCTILCPFDALLVEVDGEPSLPILEQEGFPEYDFTAEISEEKCVRCTSCHEACPHDAIVRDVPVYEGEVEGGVQRQTALNGDVTFQVDTEKCTICGICGTLCPALTVARDPFYPGTMTPTG
;
A
#
# COMPACT_ATOMS: atom_id res chain seq x y z
N MET A 1 -24.44 -30.63 12.16
CA MET A 1 -23.37 -29.77 12.71
C MET A 1 -24.01 -28.76 13.65
N VAL A 2 -23.46 -28.64 14.85
CA VAL A 2 -24.04 -27.93 16.00
C VAL A 2 -24.27 -26.46 15.65
N LEU A 3 -25.53 -26.04 15.53
CA LEU A 3 -25.89 -24.62 15.54
C LEU A 3 -25.68 -24.13 16.97
N SER A 4 -24.46 -23.69 17.29
CA SER A 4 -24.19 -23.03 18.55
C SER A 4 -25.02 -21.74 18.59
N THR A 5 -25.97 -21.68 19.53
CA THR A 5 -26.71 -20.45 19.85
C THR A 5 -25.83 -19.41 20.54
N MET A 6 -24.58 -19.75 20.84
CA MET A 6 -23.60 -18.93 21.53
C MET A 6 -22.70 -18.18 20.54
N TYR A 7 -22.47 -16.88 20.80
CA TYR A 7 -21.52 -16.05 20.06
C TYR A 7 -20.07 -16.53 20.27
N PRO A 8 -19.14 -16.32 19.32
CA PRO A 8 -19.30 -15.65 18.03
C PRO A 8 -20.10 -16.46 16.99
N LYS A 9 -20.87 -15.77 16.14
CA LYS A 9 -21.55 -16.36 14.98
C LYS A 9 -20.82 -15.96 13.71
N TYR A 10 -20.64 -16.93 12.81
CA TYR A 10 -19.96 -16.73 11.55
C TYR A 10 -20.91 -17.01 10.39
N SER A 11 -20.80 -16.23 9.31
CA SER A 11 -21.50 -16.53 8.07
C SER A 11 -20.71 -16.09 6.85
N VAL A 12 -20.96 -16.73 5.72
CA VAL A 12 -20.42 -16.32 4.42
C VAL A 12 -21.60 -16.13 3.47
N ARG A 13 -21.69 -14.95 2.86
CA ARG A 13 -22.75 -14.60 1.89
C ARG A 13 -22.10 -14.28 0.55
N LYS A 14 -22.49 -15.02 -0.49
CA LYS A 14 -22.07 -14.76 -1.87
C LYS A 14 -23.19 -14.01 -2.60
N GLY A 15 -22.92 -12.80 -3.08
CA GLY A 15 -23.89 -11.95 -3.78
C GLY A 15 -23.29 -11.36 -5.04
N GLY A 16 -23.64 -11.92 -6.20
CA GLY A 16 -23.11 -11.45 -7.48
C GLY A 16 -21.58 -11.53 -7.51
N LYS A 17 -20.91 -10.37 -7.61
CA LYS A 17 -19.45 -10.25 -7.64
C LYS A 17 -18.82 -10.03 -6.25
N THR A 18 -19.61 -9.99 -5.18
CA THR A 18 -19.11 -9.73 -3.83
C THR A 18 -19.29 -10.95 -2.94
N VAL A 19 -18.26 -11.28 -2.17
CA VAL A 19 -18.32 -12.28 -1.09
C VAL A 19 -18.13 -11.58 0.23
N ILE A 20 -19.05 -11.80 1.16
CA ILE A 20 -19.06 -11.18 2.49
C ILE A 20 -18.81 -12.27 3.52
N MET A 21 -17.69 -12.17 4.23
CA MET A 21 -17.41 -12.98 5.42
C MET A 21 -17.80 -12.16 6.64
N GLU A 22 -18.67 -12.70 7.49
CA GLU A 22 -19.20 -12.01 8.67
C GLU A 22 -18.82 -12.73 9.96
N GLN A 23 -18.36 -11.95 10.94
CA GLN A 23 -18.34 -12.31 12.35
C GLN A 23 -19.29 -11.40 13.12
N LYS A 24 -20.26 -12.03 13.79
CA LYS A 24 -21.17 -11.34 14.71
C LYS A 24 -20.76 -11.67 16.14
N LEU A 25 -20.50 -10.64 16.94
CA LEU A 25 -20.30 -10.69 18.39
C LEU A 25 -21.52 -10.09 19.10
N LEU A 26 -21.48 -10.04 20.44
CA LEU A 26 -22.58 -9.49 21.25
C LEU A 26 -22.82 -7.99 21.01
N LYS A 27 -21.76 -7.22 20.74
CA LYS A 27 -21.81 -5.74 20.62
C LYS A 27 -21.23 -5.20 19.31
N ARG A 28 -20.66 -6.06 18.47
CA ARG A 28 -19.87 -5.69 17.29
C ARG A 28 -20.16 -6.65 16.15
N ILE A 29 -20.24 -6.13 14.93
CA ILE A 29 -20.33 -6.92 13.70
C ILE A 29 -19.14 -6.54 12.82
N SER A 30 -18.40 -7.54 12.36
CA SER A 30 -17.26 -7.34 11.47
C SER A 30 -17.52 -8.05 10.15
N HIS A 31 -17.31 -7.34 9.04
CA HIS A 31 -17.38 -7.87 7.69
C HIS A 31 -16.01 -7.78 7.04
N LEU A 32 -15.65 -8.81 6.28
CA LEU A 32 -14.60 -8.76 5.28
C LEU A 32 -15.28 -8.94 3.93
N LEU A 33 -15.22 -7.90 3.11
CA LEU A 33 -15.80 -7.85 1.78
C LEU A 33 -14.72 -8.19 0.77
N LEU A 34 -15.01 -9.14 -0.12
CA LEU A 34 -14.18 -9.49 -1.26
C LEU A 34 -14.92 -9.15 -2.56
N ASP A 35 -14.34 -8.26 -3.35
CA ASP A 35 -14.76 -7.99 -4.72
C ASP A 35 -14.05 -8.94 -5.70
N THR A 36 -14.79 -9.94 -6.15
CA THR A 36 -14.30 -10.96 -7.11
C THR A 36 -14.03 -10.39 -8.50
N ALA A 37 -14.54 -9.20 -8.84
CA ALA A 37 -14.26 -8.54 -10.11
C ALA A 37 -12.87 -7.92 -10.14
N ARG A 38 -12.41 -7.43 -9.00
CA ARG A 38 -11.10 -6.78 -8.82
C ARG A 38 -10.02 -7.78 -8.37
N CYS A 39 -10.41 -8.87 -7.73
CA CYS A 39 -9.47 -9.89 -7.28
C CYS A 39 -8.88 -10.68 -8.46
N VAL A 40 -7.57 -10.56 -8.68
CA VAL A 40 -6.83 -11.33 -9.69
C VAL A 40 -6.22 -12.63 -9.13
N GLY A 41 -6.46 -12.94 -7.86
CA GLY A 41 -5.93 -14.15 -7.21
C GLY A 41 -4.40 -14.22 -7.12
N CYS A 42 -3.72 -13.08 -6.91
CA CYS A 42 -2.25 -13.01 -6.84
C CYS A 42 -1.63 -13.70 -5.61
N GLY A 43 -2.41 -13.93 -4.55
CA GLY A 43 -1.95 -14.64 -3.35
C GLY A 43 -1.29 -13.79 -2.26
N ILE A 44 -1.01 -12.48 -2.47
CA ILE A 44 -0.37 -11.62 -1.46
C ILE A 44 -1.11 -11.65 -0.11
N CYS A 45 -2.45 -11.61 -0.15
CA CYS A 45 -3.27 -11.70 1.06
C CYS A 45 -3.18 -13.04 1.81
N VAL A 46 -2.88 -14.13 1.11
CA VAL A 46 -2.66 -15.46 1.71
C VAL A 46 -1.36 -15.43 2.51
N ASP A 47 -0.27 -15.02 1.87
CA ASP A 47 1.06 -14.99 2.48
C ASP A 47 1.15 -14.00 3.65
N ALA A 48 0.44 -12.89 3.55
CA ALA A 48 0.47 -11.85 4.58
C ALA A 48 -0.50 -12.09 5.75
N CYS A 49 -1.39 -13.08 5.69
CA CYS A 49 -2.38 -13.30 6.74
C CYS A 49 -1.73 -13.91 8.00
N PRO A 50 -1.66 -13.19 9.14
CA PRO A 50 -0.99 -13.71 10.35
C PRO A 50 -1.75 -14.86 11.02
N LYS A 51 -2.99 -15.11 10.61
CA LYS A 51 -3.83 -16.22 11.07
C LYS A 51 -4.01 -17.32 10.04
N GLU A 52 -3.39 -17.20 8.86
CA GLU A 52 -3.51 -18.16 7.77
C GLU A 52 -4.98 -18.47 7.40
N ALA A 53 -5.86 -17.46 7.57
CA ALA A 53 -7.30 -17.63 7.38
C ALA A 53 -7.72 -17.64 5.89
N ILE A 54 -6.81 -17.29 4.98
CA ILE A 54 -7.07 -17.09 3.56
C ILE A 54 -6.39 -18.21 2.76
N SER A 55 -7.10 -18.73 1.76
CA SER A 55 -6.60 -19.76 0.85
C SER A 55 -6.90 -19.38 -0.60
N LEU A 56 -6.04 -19.81 -1.54
CA LEU A 56 -6.31 -19.67 -2.97
C LEU A 56 -7.38 -20.68 -3.40
N GLY A 57 -8.34 -20.19 -4.18
CA GLY A 57 -9.32 -21.02 -4.89
C GLY A 57 -8.81 -21.45 -6.26
N MET A 58 -9.73 -21.80 -7.14
CA MET A 58 -9.44 -22.12 -8.54
C MET A 58 -9.22 -20.85 -9.37
N VAL A 59 -8.16 -20.08 -9.07
CA VAL A 59 -7.88 -18.74 -9.63
C VAL A 59 -8.16 -18.66 -11.13
N GLY A 60 -7.58 -19.57 -11.93
CA GLY A 60 -7.76 -19.56 -13.39
C GLY A 60 -9.20 -19.83 -13.84
N ALA A 61 -9.94 -20.67 -13.13
CA ALA A 61 -11.35 -20.95 -13.46
C ALA A 61 -12.27 -19.82 -13.00
N SER A 62 -12.00 -19.23 -11.83
CA SER A 62 -12.72 -18.07 -11.28
C SER A 62 -12.59 -16.85 -12.18
N ILE A 63 -11.37 -16.52 -12.62
CA ILE A 63 -11.13 -15.32 -13.46
C ILE A 63 -11.69 -15.48 -14.87
N ARG A 64 -11.60 -16.69 -15.45
CA ARG A 64 -12.15 -16.96 -16.78
C ARG A 64 -13.67 -17.18 -16.78
N GLY A 65 -14.33 -17.11 -15.63
CA GLY A 65 -15.76 -17.39 -15.50
C GLY A 65 -16.13 -18.84 -15.80
N ALA A 66 -15.14 -19.76 -15.81
CA ALA A 66 -15.35 -21.19 -16.03
C ALA A 66 -15.84 -21.91 -14.76
N ALA A 67 -15.68 -21.28 -13.59
CA ALA A 67 -16.28 -21.70 -12.33
C ALA A 67 -17.22 -20.58 -11.83
N SER A 68 -18.49 -20.66 -12.21
CA SER A 68 -19.50 -19.69 -11.81
C SER A 68 -19.77 -19.78 -10.31
N GLY A 69 -19.36 -18.75 -9.56
CA GLY A 69 -19.66 -18.63 -8.12
C GLY A 69 -18.50 -18.97 -7.17
N GLU A 70 -17.34 -19.36 -7.69
CA GLU A 70 -16.12 -19.52 -6.91
C GLU A 70 -15.26 -18.27 -6.99
N ALA A 71 -15.02 -17.65 -5.82
CA ALA A 71 -14.08 -16.53 -5.71
C ALA A 71 -12.63 -17.03 -5.90
N PRO A 72 -11.71 -16.19 -6.43
CA PRO A 72 -10.31 -16.55 -6.59
C PRO A 72 -9.60 -16.90 -5.27
N ILE A 73 -10.15 -16.43 -4.14
CA ILE A 73 -9.70 -16.74 -2.79
C ILE A 73 -10.88 -17.12 -1.91
N SER A 74 -10.62 -17.88 -0.84
CA SER A 74 -11.59 -18.24 0.19
C SER A 74 -11.04 -17.85 1.57
N VAL A 75 -11.89 -17.32 2.44
CA VAL A 75 -11.52 -16.91 3.80
C VAL A 75 -12.38 -17.65 4.80
N ASP A 76 -11.75 -18.25 5.80
CA ASP A 76 -12.45 -18.85 6.94
C ASP A 76 -12.80 -17.76 7.97
N PRO A 77 -14.09 -17.38 8.11
CA PRO A 77 -14.50 -16.34 9.05
C PRO A 77 -14.27 -16.73 10.53
N ALA A 78 -14.13 -18.02 10.86
CA ALA A 78 -13.87 -18.49 12.21
C ALA A 78 -12.40 -18.34 12.63
N VAL A 79 -11.49 -18.28 11.64
CA VAL A 79 -10.05 -18.09 11.86
C VAL A 79 -9.64 -16.62 11.65
N CYS A 80 -10.32 -15.92 10.74
CA CYS A 80 -10.07 -14.51 10.43
C CYS A 80 -10.26 -13.61 11.67
N SER A 81 -9.26 -12.78 11.96
CA SER A 81 -9.32 -11.78 13.03
C SER A 81 -9.90 -10.43 12.59
N TYR A 82 -10.24 -10.28 11.31
CA TYR A 82 -10.71 -9.01 10.71
C TYR A 82 -9.74 -7.84 10.95
N CYS A 83 -8.43 -8.10 10.95
CA CYS A 83 -7.42 -7.08 11.26
C CYS A 83 -7.17 -6.07 10.14
N GLY A 84 -7.50 -6.39 8.87
CA GLY A 84 -7.32 -5.48 7.73
C GLY A 84 -5.95 -5.52 7.05
N VAL A 85 -5.01 -6.39 7.46
CA VAL A 85 -3.70 -6.54 6.77
C VAL A 85 -3.87 -6.85 5.28
N CYS A 86 -4.82 -7.75 4.96
CA CYS A 86 -5.12 -8.11 3.58
C CYS A 86 -5.76 -6.97 2.76
N THR A 87 -6.39 -5.99 3.40
CA THR A 87 -6.92 -4.77 2.76
C THR A 87 -5.76 -3.86 2.36
N ILE A 88 -4.84 -3.59 3.28
CA ILE A 88 -3.68 -2.70 3.05
C ILE A 88 -2.75 -3.24 1.96
N LEU A 89 -2.53 -4.56 1.95
CA LEU A 89 -1.58 -5.18 1.02
C LEU A 89 -2.21 -5.58 -0.32
N CYS A 90 -3.50 -5.34 -0.55
CA CYS A 90 -4.12 -5.66 -1.82
C CYS A 90 -3.86 -4.54 -2.83
N PRO A 91 -3.02 -4.75 -3.87
CA PRO A 91 -2.75 -3.69 -4.86
C PRO A 91 -3.93 -3.44 -5.82
N PHE A 92 -5.03 -4.20 -5.69
CA PHE A 92 -6.21 -4.12 -6.54
C PHE A 92 -7.46 -3.64 -5.76
N ASP A 93 -7.29 -3.24 -4.49
CA ASP A 93 -8.36 -2.83 -3.57
C ASP A 93 -9.51 -3.85 -3.44
N ALA A 94 -9.25 -5.13 -3.73
CA ALA A 94 -10.29 -6.15 -3.83
C ALA A 94 -10.86 -6.59 -2.47
N LEU A 95 -10.24 -6.20 -1.36
CA LEU A 95 -10.63 -6.56 0.00
C LEU A 95 -10.92 -5.30 0.82
N LEU A 96 -11.94 -5.35 1.68
CA LEU A 96 -12.28 -4.28 2.60
C LEU A 96 -12.78 -4.86 3.92
N VAL A 97 -12.29 -4.33 5.05
CA VAL A 97 -12.83 -4.65 6.37
C VAL A 97 -13.78 -3.55 6.80
N GLU A 98 -14.96 -3.95 7.26
CA GLU A 98 -15.95 -3.06 7.86
C GLU A 98 -16.28 -3.52 9.28
N VAL A 99 -16.49 -2.55 10.16
CA VAL A 99 -16.89 -2.76 11.55
C VAL A 99 -18.12 -1.91 11.79
N ASP A 100 -19.22 -2.56 12.16
CA ASP A 100 -20.52 -1.92 12.41
C ASP A 100 -21.01 -1.04 11.22
N GLY A 101 -20.62 -1.42 10.00
CA GLY A 101 -21.03 -0.78 8.75
C GLY A 101 -20.08 0.29 8.23
N GLU A 102 -19.00 0.60 8.95
CA GLU A 102 -18.01 1.59 8.54
C GLU A 102 -16.69 0.92 8.18
N PRO A 103 -15.97 1.38 7.13
CA PRO A 103 -14.61 0.95 6.85
C PRO A 103 -13.71 1.11 8.08
N SER A 104 -13.01 0.05 8.46
CA SER A 104 -12.10 0.07 9.60
C SER A 104 -10.84 -0.71 9.27
N LEU A 105 -9.70 -0.20 9.74
CA LEU A 105 -8.40 -0.86 9.64
C LEU A 105 -7.86 -1.08 11.06
N PRO A 106 -8.37 -2.10 11.77
CA PRO A 106 -8.00 -2.31 13.18
C PRO A 106 -6.50 -2.44 13.41
N ILE A 107 -5.75 -2.97 12.44
CA ILE A 107 -4.29 -3.08 12.56
C ILE A 107 -3.59 -1.71 12.60
N LEU A 108 -4.11 -0.70 11.90
CA LEU A 108 -3.57 0.67 11.95
C LEU A 108 -4.05 1.39 13.20
N GLU A 109 -5.34 1.23 13.53
CA GLU A 109 -5.93 1.81 14.75
C GLU A 109 -5.25 1.34 16.04
N GLN A 110 -4.65 0.14 16.02
CA GLN A 110 -3.95 -0.46 17.16
C GLN A 110 -2.43 -0.30 17.08
N GLU A 111 -1.91 0.55 16.17
CA GLU A 111 -0.46 0.75 15.96
C GLU A 111 0.27 -0.59 15.74
N GLY A 112 -0.41 -1.57 15.14
CA GLY A 112 0.11 -2.91 14.93
C GLY A 112 1.15 -2.98 13.82
N PHE A 113 1.36 -1.88 13.10
CA PHE A 113 2.47 -1.69 12.18
C PHE A 113 3.55 -0.85 12.87
N PRO A 114 4.83 -1.27 12.84
CA PRO A 114 5.90 -0.43 13.30
C PRO A 114 5.97 0.85 12.46
N GLU A 115 6.13 1.99 13.13
CA GLU A 115 6.57 3.21 12.48
C GLU A 115 8.01 3.00 12.01
N TYR A 116 8.21 3.20 10.71
CA TYR A 116 9.55 3.23 10.15
C TYR A 116 9.90 4.68 9.87
N ASP A 117 11.01 5.14 10.43
CA ASP A 117 11.60 6.40 10.02
C ASP A 117 12.39 6.16 8.73
N PHE A 118 11.87 6.70 7.64
CA PHE A 118 12.42 6.59 6.31
C PHE A 118 12.62 7.99 5.77
N THR A 119 13.85 8.32 5.38
CA THR A 119 14.17 9.61 4.77
C THR A 119 14.85 9.42 3.43
N ALA A 120 14.55 10.30 2.49
CA ALA A 120 15.17 10.33 1.17
C ALA A 120 15.60 11.76 0.87
N GLU A 121 16.92 12.00 0.86
CA GLU A 121 17.49 13.34 0.77
C GLU A 121 18.58 13.40 -0.31
N ILE A 122 18.65 14.53 -1.01
CA ILE A 122 19.67 14.81 -2.02
C ILE A 122 20.66 15.84 -1.47
N SER A 123 21.93 15.47 -1.42
CA SER A 123 23.02 16.36 -1.04
C SER A 123 23.38 17.27 -2.21
N GLU A 124 23.21 18.59 -2.04
CA GLU A 124 23.58 19.59 -3.05
C GLU A 124 25.09 19.58 -3.35
N GLU A 125 25.93 19.31 -2.34
CA GLU A 125 27.39 19.27 -2.50
C GLU A 125 27.86 18.11 -3.38
N LYS A 126 27.19 16.94 -3.29
CA LYS A 126 27.55 15.74 -4.03
C LYS A 126 26.82 15.64 -5.37
N CYS A 127 25.71 16.35 -5.53
CA CYS A 127 24.86 16.26 -6.71
C CYS A 127 25.53 16.94 -7.92
N VAL A 128 25.87 16.14 -8.93
CA VAL A 128 26.42 16.64 -10.21
C VAL A 128 25.33 16.97 -11.24
N ARG A 129 24.05 16.99 -10.82
CA ARG A 129 22.89 17.38 -11.63
C ARG A 129 22.69 16.53 -12.90
N CYS A 130 22.99 15.23 -12.84
CA CYS A 130 22.95 14.31 -13.99
C CYS A 130 21.55 13.83 -14.41
N THR A 131 20.50 14.11 -13.64
CA THR A 131 19.10 13.72 -13.92
C THR A 131 18.78 12.22 -13.74
N SER A 132 19.74 11.33 -13.49
CA SER A 132 19.48 9.89 -13.38
C SER A 132 18.50 9.50 -12.27
N CYS A 133 18.49 10.22 -11.15
CA CYS A 133 17.57 9.95 -10.06
C CYS A 133 16.11 10.27 -10.44
N HIS A 134 15.88 11.37 -11.17
CA HIS A 134 14.56 11.77 -11.65
C HIS A 134 13.98 10.74 -12.61
N GLU A 135 14.76 10.30 -13.60
CA GLU A 135 14.31 9.31 -14.59
C GLU A 135 14.06 7.92 -13.99
N ALA A 136 14.83 7.55 -12.95
CA ALA A 136 14.69 6.25 -12.32
C ALA A 136 13.53 6.17 -11.32
N CYS A 137 12.91 7.30 -10.95
CA CYS A 137 11.87 7.32 -9.92
C CYS A 137 10.54 6.84 -10.51
N PRO A 138 9.98 5.69 -10.06
CA PRO A 138 8.71 5.18 -10.59
C PRO A 138 7.48 5.94 -10.08
N HIS A 139 7.68 6.87 -9.14
CA HIS A 139 6.62 7.65 -8.50
C HIS A 139 6.71 9.15 -8.83
N ASP A 140 7.60 9.55 -9.75
CA ASP A 140 7.87 10.95 -10.09
C ASP A 140 8.13 11.85 -8.86
N ALA A 141 8.70 11.25 -7.81
CA ALA A 141 8.91 11.89 -6.52
C ALA A 141 10.19 12.74 -6.46
N ILE A 142 10.97 12.79 -7.53
CA ILE A 142 12.17 13.63 -7.61
C ILE A 142 11.84 14.83 -8.49
N VAL A 143 11.69 15.98 -7.86
CA VAL A 143 11.43 17.26 -8.53
C VAL A 143 12.75 17.79 -9.06
N ARG A 144 12.80 18.03 -10.38
CA ARG A 144 13.93 18.66 -11.05
C ARG A 144 13.56 20.07 -11.46
N ASP A 145 14.01 21.04 -10.68
CA ASP A 145 13.78 22.44 -10.97
C ASP A 145 14.83 22.95 -11.95
N VAL A 146 14.39 23.24 -13.16
CA VAL A 146 15.20 23.85 -14.21
C VAL A 146 14.69 25.26 -14.49
N PRO A 147 15.59 26.26 -14.66
CA PRO A 147 15.18 27.59 -15.09
C PRO A 147 14.47 27.53 -16.44
N VAL A 148 13.32 28.21 -16.56
CA VAL A 148 12.55 28.26 -17.81
C VAL A 148 13.09 29.36 -18.71
N TYR A 149 13.37 29.03 -19.97
CA TYR A 149 14.05 29.96 -20.89
C TYR A 149 13.09 30.71 -21.81
N GLU A 150 13.59 31.81 -22.37
CA GLU A 150 12.87 32.66 -23.32
C GLU A 150 12.31 31.86 -24.51
N GLY A 151 11.02 32.07 -24.80
CA GLY A 151 10.28 31.38 -25.85
C GLY A 151 9.47 30.16 -25.39
N GLU A 152 9.63 29.71 -24.14
CA GLU A 152 8.79 28.66 -23.54
C GLU A 152 7.64 29.26 -22.72
N VAL A 153 7.89 30.34 -21.96
CA VAL A 153 6.88 31.09 -21.19
C VAL A 153 7.16 32.59 -21.24
N GLU A 154 6.11 33.39 -21.02
CA GLU A 154 6.22 34.84 -20.90
C GLU A 154 7.03 35.19 -19.63
N GLY A 155 8.18 35.84 -19.79
CA GLY A 155 9.11 36.14 -18.70
C GLY A 155 10.24 35.12 -18.48
N GLY A 156 10.47 34.18 -19.40
CA GLY A 156 11.58 33.23 -19.33
C GLY A 156 12.98 33.89 -19.36
N VAL A 157 13.96 33.28 -18.69
CA VAL A 157 15.34 33.78 -18.66
C VAL A 157 16.02 33.66 -20.02
N GLN A 158 16.92 34.59 -20.34
CA GLN A 158 17.66 34.55 -21.60
C GLN A 158 18.48 33.27 -21.70
N ARG A 159 18.46 32.60 -22.85
CA ARG A 159 19.24 31.37 -23.06
C ARG A 159 20.75 31.56 -22.84
N GLN A 160 21.25 32.77 -23.06
CA GLN A 160 22.66 33.12 -22.82
C GLN A 160 23.04 33.04 -21.34
N THR A 161 22.10 33.20 -20.41
CA THR A 161 22.33 33.04 -18.98
C THR A 161 22.19 31.60 -18.49
N ALA A 162 21.94 30.63 -19.40
CA ALA A 162 21.84 29.21 -19.04
C ALA A 162 23.10 28.66 -18.36
N LEU A 163 24.27 29.20 -18.70
CA LEU A 163 25.54 28.85 -18.04
C LEU A 163 25.55 29.19 -16.54
N ASN A 164 24.72 30.14 -16.12
CA ASN A 164 24.56 30.56 -14.73
C ASN A 164 23.25 30.05 -14.11
N GLY A 165 22.49 29.21 -14.82
CA GLY A 165 21.24 28.66 -14.34
C GLY A 165 21.49 27.55 -13.33
N ASP A 166 20.95 27.68 -12.11
CA ASP A 166 21.02 26.62 -11.12
C ASP A 166 19.91 25.59 -11.37
N VAL A 167 20.32 24.32 -11.48
CA VAL A 167 19.42 23.17 -11.51
C VAL A 167 19.45 22.51 -10.15
N THR A 168 18.31 22.43 -9.50
CA THR A 168 18.16 21.81 -8.18
C THR A 168 17.30 20.56 -8.26
N PHE A 169 17.55 19.62 -7.36
CA PHE A 169 16.77 18.40 -7.24
C PHE A 169 16.24 18.31 -5.81
N GLN A 170 14.94 18.07 -5.66
CA GLN A 170 14.28 17.91 -4.37
C GLN A 170 13.46 16.62 -4.38
N VAL A 171 13.34 15.98 -3.21
CA VAL A 171 12.47 14.81 -3.06
C VAL A 171 11.13 15.27 -2.51
N ASP A 172 10.08 14.99 -3.25
CA ASP A 172 8.69 15.11 -2.82
C ASP A 172 8.36 13.94 -1.90
N THR A 173 8.32 14.20 -0.60
CA THR A 173 8.11 13.18 0.44
C THR A 173 6.68 12.62 0.44
N GLU A 174 5.71 13.31 -0.16
CA GLU A 174 4.33 12.83 -0.27
C GLU A 174 4.21 11.74 -1.35
N LYS A 175 4.99 11.85 -2.43
CA LYS A 175 5.01 10.87 -3.53
C LYS A 175 6.06 9.78 -3.33
N CYS A 176 7.12 10.06 -2.57
CA CYS A 176 8.22 9.13 -2.40
C CYS A 176 7.82 7.94 -1.52
N THR A 177 7.83 6.73 -2.08
CA THR A 177 7.62 5.48 -1.34
C THR A 177 8.90 4.93 -0.70
N ILE A 178 10.02 5.65 -0.85
CA ILE A 178 11.30 5.34 -0.20
C ILE A 178 11.83 3.93 -0.60
N CYS A 179 11.53 3.55 -1.84
CA CYS A 179 11.92 2.28 -2.45
C CYS A 179 13.45 2.09 -2.60
N GLY A 180 14.25 3.15 -2.50
CA GLY A 180 15.72 3.08 -2.48
C GLY A 180 16.40 3.04 -3.85
N ILE A 181 15.65 2.93 -4.96
CA ILE A 181 16.21 2.84 -6.32
C ILE A 181 17.14 4.02 -6.63
N CYS A 182 16.70 5.23 -6.32
CA CYS A 182 17.48 6.43 -6.60
C CYS A 182 18.74 6.55 -5.71
N GLY A 183 18.71 6.00 -4.49
CA GLY A 183 19.85 6.00 -3.56
C GLY A 183 20.90 4.92 -3.87
N THR A 184 20.50 3.82 -4.51
CA THR A 184 21.48 2.83 -5.01
C THR A 184 22.19 3.34 -6.26
N LEU A 185 21.53 4.19 -7.05
CA LEU A 185 22.05 4.74 -8.29
C LEU A 185 22.93 5.98 -8.08
N CYS A 186 22.63 6.80 -7.08
CA CYS A 186 23.24 8.12 -6.92
C CYS A 186 23.94 8.27 -5.56
N PRO A 187 25.27 8.51 -5.51
CA PRO A 187 26.00 8.71 -4.25
C PRO A 187 25.65 10.04 -3.54
N ALA A 188 24.95 10.95 -4.24
CA ALA A 188 24.44 12.18 -3.67
C ALA A 188 23.06 12.00 -3.03
N LEU A 189 22.40 10.86 -3.23
CA LEU A 189 21.06 10.61 -2.73
C LEU A 189 21.12 9.56 -1.62
N THR A 190 20.80 9.99 -0.41
CA THR A 190 20.73 9.09 0.75
C THR A 190 19.29 8.64 0.90
N VAL A 191 19.08 7.32 0.89
CA VAL A 191 17.83 6.71 1.33
C VAL A 191 18.10 5.99 2.64
N ALA A 192 17.73 6.62 3.75
CA ALA A 192 17.89 6.03 5.06
C ALA A 192 16.69 5.12 5.36
N ARG A 193 17.01 3.94 5.88
CA ARG A 193 16.04 3.00 6.43
C ARG A 193 16.48 2.70 7.84
N ASP A 194 15.82 3.31 8.81
CA ASP A 194 16.15 2.98 10.19
C ASP A 194 15.75 1.53 10.47
N PRO A 195 16.70 0.67 10.90
CA PRO A 195 16.41 -0.72 11.18
C PRO A 195 15.46 -0.78 12.37
N PHE A 196 14.34 -1.48 12.19
CA PHE A 196 13.42 -1.77 13.27
C PHE A 196 14.14 -2.55 14.39
N TYR A 197 14.25 -1.93 15.57
CA TYR A 197 14.61 -2.59 16.81
C TYR A 197 13.40 -2.56 17.76
N PRO A 198 12.92 -3.70 18.28
CA PRO A 198 11.76 -3.75 19.19
C PRO A 198 11.94 -3.02 20.54
N GLY A 199 13.04 -2.27 20.73
CA GLY A 199 13.32 -1.45 21.92
C GLY A 199 13.27 0.06 21.70
N THR A 200 13.03 0.56 20.47
CA THR A 200 12.99 2.00 20.17
C THR A 200 11.57 2.57 20.08
N MET A 201 10.60 1.97 20.78
CA MET A 201 9.34 2.65 21.08
C MET A 201 9.65 3.85 21.98
N THR A 202 10.08 4.97 21.41
CA THR A 202 9.95 6.26 22.09
C THR A 202 8.47 6.61 22.05
N PRO A 203 7.77 6.70 23.19
CA PRO A 203 6.42 7.21 23.19
C PRO A 203 6.47 8.67 22.75
N THR A 204 6.07 8.95 21.52
CA THR A 204 5.79 10.31 21.08
C THR A 204 4.57 10.80 21.84
N GLY A 205 4.79 11.81 22.70
CA GLY A 205 3.75 12.52 23.43
C GLY A 205 3.10 13.64 22.61
#